data_AF-G0QZT9-F1
#
_entry.id   AF-G0QZT9-F1
#
_cell.length_a   1.000
_cell.length_b   1.000
_cell.length_c   1.000
_cell.angle_alpha   90.00
_cell.angle_beta   90.00
_cell.angle_gamma   90.00
#
_symmetry.space_group_name_H-M   'P 1'
#
loop_
_entity.id
_entity.type
_entity.pdbx_description
1 polymer ?
#
loop_
_entity_poly.entity_id
_entity_poly.type
_entity_poly.pdbx_seq_one_letter_code
_entity_poly.pdbx_strand_id
1 'polypeptide(L)'
;MKLFNPKCKAKHYICSQIIKYDSEICAKITDDKNKNYELWPCPFGFQCNTQSFTDQTKQAYCEKVPDSDLIYPNELCSEDLECNSKKCSGGICIGKKEGQDCIKNIDCDAGLYCFLKKCKKQLQFGEECQQDEDCQNNCVCNVKKCMYYYSLDNQIEADNEKACASGYIKDNKCQKGLQSKDIIRPKPCQQDLDCELVDDKGKVQGYSECQCGYNPGSFSYCKVAEGDPEYLDMLNKFQFILYTNFNCHTSLRYGPCKHIYDDEYNDYHAALQKYQQFNSKYKPRAIKLIRIING
;
A
#
# COMPACT_ATOMS: atom_id res chain seq x y z
N MET A 1 15.17 -25.31 -22.63
CA MET A 1 14.86 -24.03 -23.31
C MET A 1 14.38 -23.07 -22.22
N LYS A 2 15.15 -22.01 -21.87
CA LYS A 2 14.70 -21.04 -20.85
C LYS A 2 13.58 -20.21 -21.49
N LEU A 3 12.35 -20.42 -21.05
CA LEU A 3 11.18 -19.67 -21.51
C LEU A 3 11.30 -18.24 -20.97
N PHE A 4 11.63 -17.30 -21.85
CA PHE A 4 11.65 -15.88 -21.52
C PHE A 4 10.21 -15.37 -21.41
N ASN A 5 9.89 -14.68 -20.33
CA ASN A 5 8.62 -13.97 -20.20
C ASN A 5 8.71 -12.61 -20.94
N PRO A 6 7.94 -12.39 -22.02
CA PRO A 6 8.01 -11.16 -22.80
C PRO A 6 7.55 -9.91 -22.02
N LYS A 7 6.66 -10.06 -21.01
CA LYS A 7 6.13 -8.96 -20.20
C LYS A 7 7.22 -8.37 -19.30
N CYS A 8 8.07 -9.22 -18.71
CA CYS A 8 9.15 -8.79 -17.81
C CYS A 8 10.46 -8.41 -18.52
N LYS A 9 10.49 -8.43 -19.87
CA LYS A 9 11.63 -8.01 -20.73
C LYS A 9 13.01 -8.45 -20.21
N ALA A 10 13.16 -9.75 -19.93
CA ALA A 10 14.39 -10.36 -19.42
C ALA A 10 14.99 -9.67 -18.18
N LYS A 11 14.18 -9.06 -17.31
CA LYS A 11 14.66 -8.61 -15.99
C LYS A 11 14.61 -9.78 -15.03
N HIS A 12 15.70 -10.55 -14.93
CA HIS A 12 15.77 -11.72 -14.04
C HIS A 12 15.98 -11.26 -12.62
N TYR A 13 14.90 -11.17 -11.85
CA TYR A 13 15.02 -11.15 -10.41
C TYR A 13 15.30 -12.58 -9.94
N ILE A 14 16.19 -12.76 -8.96
CA ILE A 14 16.44 -14.02 -8.28
C ILE A 14 16.36 -13.75 -6.79
N CYS A 15 15.26 -14.16 -6.14
CA CYS A 15 15.35 -14.41 -4.70
C CYS A 15 16.37 -15.52 -4.54
N SER A 16 17.56 -15.19 -4.06
CA SER A 16 18.42 -16.26 -3.58
C SER A 16 17.63 -17.05 -2.53
N GLN A 17 18.04 -18.29 -2.27
CA GLN A 17 17.65 -18.93 -1.02
C GLN A 17 17.85 -17.92 0.11
N ILE A 18 16.91 -17.84 1.06
CA ILE A 18 16.97 -16.89 2.18
C ILE A 18 18.26 -17.15 2.95
N ILE A 19 19.34 -16.48 2.56
CA ILE A 19 20.64 -16.57 3.19
C ILE A 19 20.70 -15.34 4.08
N LYS A 20 20.22 -15.54 5.32
CA LYS A 20 20.20 -14.61 6.44
C LYS A 20 19.29 -13.38 6.28
N TYR A 21 18.39 -13.22 7.24
CA TYR A 21 17.59 -12.02 7.47
C TYR A 21 18.43 -10.78 7.82
N ASP A 22 19.75 -10.93 7.97
CA ASP A 22 20.70 -9.86 8.31
C ASP A 22 21.51 -9.36 7.09
N SER A 23 21.05 -9.60 5.86
CA SER A 23 21.76 -9.08 4.68
C SER A 23 21.59 -7.56 4.61
N GLU A 24 22.71 -6.84 4.70
CA GLU A 24 22.77 -5.40 4.38
C GLU A 24 22.53 -5.14 2.88
N ILE A 25 22.57 -6.16 2.03
CA ILE A 25 22.34 -6.06 0.58
C ILE A 25 20.90 -6.47 0.30
N CYS A 26 20.14 -5.61 -0.38
CA CYS A 26 18.75 -5.85 -0.79
C CYS A 26 18.62 -6.19 -2.28
N ALA A 27 19.61 -5.82 -3.09
CA ALA A 27 19.66 -6.22 -4.48
C ALA A 27 21.10 -6.25 -5.01
N LYS A 28 21.38 -7.09 -6.00
CA LYS A 28 22.71 -7.17 -6.63
C LYS A 28 22.57 -7.52 -8.11
N ILE A 29 23.24 -6.79 -8.99
CA ILE A 29 23.35 -7.16 -10.40
C ILE A 29 24.35 -8.31 -10.50
N THR A 30 23.87 -9.47 -10.91
CA THR A 30 24.69 -10.66 -11.12
C THR A 30 25.14 -10.79 -12.58
N ASP A 31 24.46 -10.12 -13.50
CA ASP A 31 24.83 -10.07 -14.91
C ASP A 31 24.25 -8.80 -15.58
N ASP A 32 25.11 -7.82 -15.89
CA ASP A 32 24.67 -6.57 -16.54
C ASP A 32 24.19 -6.78 -17.97
N LYS A 33 24.77 -7.75 -18.69
CA LYS A 33 24.46 -7.99 -20.11
C LYS A 33 23.06 -8.57 -20.25
N ASN A 34 22.70 -9.48 -19.35
CA ASN A 34 21.39 -10.13 -19.32
C ASN A 34 20.41 -9.48 -18.34
N LYS A 35 20.80 -8.41 -17.65
CA LYS A 35 19.98 -7.69 -16.66
C LYS A 35 19.43 -8.63 -15.56
N ASN A 36 20.32 -9.45 -15.02
CA ASN A 36 20.00 -10.33 -13.90
C ASN A 36 20.33 -9.64 -12.57
N TYR A 37 19.38 -9.66 -11.65
CA TYR A 37 19.44 -9.09 -10.32
C TYR A 37 19.09 -10.16 -9.29
N GLU A 38 19.92 -10.37 -8.29
CA GLU A 38 19.49 -11.06 -7.07
C GLU A 38 18.81 -10.04 -6.14
N LEU A 39 17.73 -10.45 -5.48
CA LEU A 39 16.99 -9.63 -4.52
C LEU A 39 16.95 -10.34 -3.17
N TRP A 40 17.09 -9.55 -2.10
CA TRP A 40 16.91 -9.98 -0.73
C TRP A 40 15.92 -9.05 -0.03
N PRO A 41 15.01 -9.59 0.80
CA PRO A 41 14.20 -8.75 1.67
C PRO A 41 15.10 -8.03 2.67
N CYS A 42 14.78 -6.78 2.97
CA CYS A 42 15.47 -6.08 4.04
C CYS A 42 15.01 -6.57 5.42
N PRO A 43 15.89 -6.47 6.43
CA PRO A 43 15.49 -6.63 7.82
C PRO A 43 14.34 -5.70 8.18
N PHE A 44 13.59 -6.06 9.22
CA PHE A 44 12.51 -5.21 9.74
C PHE A 44 13.02 -3.79 10.08
N GLY A 45 12.30 -2.76 9.64
CA GLY A 45 12.69 -1.35 9.81
C GLY A 45 13.67 -0.82 8.76
N PHE A 46 13.99 -1.60 7.72
CA PHE A 46 14.89 -1.22 6.62
C PHE A 46 14.18 -1.30 5.26
N GLN A 47 14.55 -0.43 4.32
CA GLN A 47 14.09 -0.45 2.93
C GLN A 47 15.26 -0.59 1.96
N CYS A 48 14.98 -1.10 0.77
CA CYS A 48 16.01 -1.23 -0.26
C CYS A 48 16.30 0.13 -0.91
N ASN A 49 17.50 0.68 -0.67
CA ASN A 49 17.94 1.92 -1.30
C ASN A 49 18.40 1.64 -2.74
N THR A 50 17.51 1.75 -3.71
CA THR A 50 17.87 1.53 -5.12
C THR A 50 18.80 2.61 -5.70
N GLN A 51 19.02 3.73 -5.01
CA GLN A 51 19.98 4.75 -5.44
C GLN A 51 21.43 4.35 -5.15
N SER A 52 21.64 3.37 -4.26
CA SER A 52 22.98 2.82 -3.99
C SER A 52 23.51 1.91 -5.11
N PHE A 53 22.69 1.62 -6.12
CA PHE A 53 23.17 1.07 -7.39
C PHE A 53 24.06 2.09 -8.09
N THR A 54 25.37 1.86 -8.03
CA THR A 54 26.34 2.54 -8.88
C THR A 54 26.90 1.54 -9.89
N ASP A 55 27.42 2.04 -11.01
CA ASP A 55 28.12 1.20 -12.01
C ASP A 55 29.30 0.42 -11.40
N GLN A 56 29.82 0.88 -10.26
CA GLN A 56 30.92 0.28 -9.52
C GLN A 56 30.45 -0.80 -8.52
N THR A 57 29.41 -0.51 -7.74
CA THR A 57 28.96 -1.42 -6.66
C THR A 57 28.10 -2.56 -7.19
N LYS A 58 27.29 -2.31 -8.22
CA LYS A 58 26.29 -3.26 -8.75
C LYS A 58 25.45 -3.90 -7.64
N GLN A 59 25.28 -3.21 -6.52
CA GLN A 59 24.57 -3.66 -5.34
C GLN A 59 23.72 -2.51 -4.83
N ALA A 60 22.56 -2.84 -4.28
CA ALA A 60 21.76 -1.95 -3.48
C ALA A 60 21.72 -2.47 -2.05
N TYR A 61 21.75 -1.54 -1.10
CA TYR A 61 21.80 -1.85 0.31
C TYR A 61 20.47 -1.56 0.99
N CYS A 62 20.17 -2.35 2.01
CA CYS A 62 19.16 -2.02 2.99
C CYS A 62 19.63 -0.79 3.75
N GLU A 63 18.88 0.29 3.64
CA GLU A 63 19.04 1.43 4.52
C GLU A 63 17.97 1.36 5.60
N LYS A 64 18.29 1.81 6.81
CA LYS A 64 17.27 2.02 7.82
C LYS A 64 16.23 2.90 7.17
N VAL A 65 14.96 2.49 7.18
CA VAL A 65 13.89 3.43 6.82
C VAL A 65 14.14 4.61 7.76
N PRO A 66 14.41 5.82 7.24
CA PRO A 66 14.61 6.97 8.11
C PRO A 66 13.47 6.95 9.13
N ASP A 67 13.79 7.02 10.43
CA ASP A 67 12.76 7.09 11.48
C ASP A 67 11.78 8.15 10.98
N SER A 68 10.55 7.73 10.67
CA SER A 68 9.70 8.39 9.68
C SER A 68 9.89 9.89 9.79
N ASP A 69 10.42 10.54 8.75
CA ASP A 69 10.68 11.97 8.77
C ASP A 69 9.39 12.66 9.23
N LEU A 70 9.42 13.04 10.52
CA LEU A 70 8.40 13.71 11.32
C LEU A 70 7.21 12.86 11.83
N ILE A 71 7.08 12.83 13.16
CA ILE A 71 5.95 12.31 13.94
C ILE A 71 4.70 13.17 13.67
N TYR A 72 3.57 12.55 13.38
CA TYR A 72 2.33 13.23 13.03
C TYR A 72 1.60 13.75 14.28
N PRO A 73 0.70 14.72 14.12
CA PRO A 73 -0.20 15.11 15.20
C PRO A 73 -0.94 13.91 15.82
N ASN A 74 -1.08 13.93 17.14
CA ASN A 74 -1.60 12.84 17.98
C ASN A 74 -0.71 11.59 18.08
N GLU A 75 0.58 11.72 17.82
CA GLU A 75 1.58 10.69 18.14
C GLU A 75 2.54 11.18 19.24
N LEU A 76 3.17 10.24 19.96
CA LEU A 76 4.10 10.55 21.05
C LEU A 76 5.36 11.27 20.57
N CYS A 77 5.79 12.27 21.34
CA CYS A 77 7.04 12.99 21.13
C CYS A 77 7.73 13.31 22.46
N SER A 78 9.06 13.44 22.39
CA SER A 78 9.89 13.94 23.50
C SER A 78 10.21 15.42 23.34
N GLU A 79 10.32 15.89 22.09
CA GLU A 79 10.67 17.27 21.77
C GLU A 79 9.98 17.77 20.49
N ASP A 80 9.90 19.09 20.34
CA ASP A 80 9.25 19.76 19.20
C ASP A 80 9.81 19.30 17.86
N LEU A 81 11.13 19.07 17.76
CA LEU A 81 11.80 18.76 16.50
C LEU A 81 11.34 17.43 15.88
N GLU A 82 10.91 16.49 16.72
CA GLU A 82 10.39 15.18 16.32
C GLU A 82 9.05 15.33 15.58
N CYS A 83 8.25 16.34 15.92
CA CYS A 83 6.93 16.57 15.35
C CYS A 83 6.98 17.24 13.98
N ASN A 84 6.07 16.85 13.09
CA ASN A 84 5.88 17.50 11.79
C ASN A 84 5.49 18.97 11.95
N SER A 85 4.60 19.22 12.91
CA SER A 85 4.17 20.56 13.30
C SER A 85 5.24 21.39 13.99
N LYS A 86 6.40 20.80 14.32
CA LYS A 86 7.43 21.38 15.18
C LYS A 86 6.90 21.79 16.56
N LYS A 87 5.92 21.05 17.07
CA LYS A 87 5.27 21.33 18.35
C LYS A 87 4.84 20.06 19.07
N CYS A 88 5.50 19.79 20.18
CA CYS A 88 5.26 18.74 21.15
C CYS A 88 4.67 19.36 22.42
N SER A 89 3.48 18.93 22.83
CA SER A 89 2.82 19.47 24.02
C SER A 89 2.22 18.33 24.82
N GLY A 90 2.63 18.21 26.10
CA GLY A 90 2.21 17.10 26.95
C GLY A 90 2.70 15.74 26.45
N GLY A 91 3.84 15.69 25.75
CA GLY A 91 4.39 14.46 25.18
C GLY A 91 3.70 13.97 23.91
N ILE A 92 2.86 14.82 23.28
CA ILE A 92 2.11 14.49 22.06
C ILE A 92 2.32 15.60 21.02
N CYS A 93 2.55 15.21 19.77
CA CYS A 93 2.63 16.15 18.66
C CYS A 93 1.27 16.79 18.42
N ILE A 94 1.23 18.11 18.30
CA ILE A 94 -0.03 18.84 18.06
C ILE A 94 -0.01 19.55 16.73
N GLY A 95 -1.06 19.35 15.94
CA GLY A 95 -1.23 20.02 14.65
C GLY A 95 -1.93 21.37 14.78
N LYS A 96 -2.19 22.00 13.64
CA LYS A 96 -2.98 23.23 13.55
C LYS A 96 -4.45 22.93 13.87
N LYS A 97 -5.05 23.81 14.67
CA LYS A 97 -6.44 23.70 15.12
C LYS A 97 -7.42 24.09 14.02
N GLU A 98 -8.69 23.75 14.22
CA GLU A 98 -9.78 24.12 13.32
C GLU A 98 -9.77 25.63 13.00
N GLY A 99 -9.98 25.98 11.73
CA GLY A 99 -9.97 27.36 11.22
C GLY A 99 -8.58 27.96 10.95
N GLN A 100 -7.50 27.29 11.34
CA GLN A 100 -6.13 27.75 11.05
C GLN A 100 -5.71 27.42 9.61
N ASP A 101 -4.76 28.18 9.08
CA ASP A 101 -4.27 28.03 7.70
C ASP A 101 -3.42 26.77 7.51
N CYS A 102 -3.73 25.97 6.51
CA CYS A 102 -3.01 24.76 6.15
C CYS A 102 -2.71 24.73 4.64
N ILE A 103 -1.71 23.91 4.27
CA ILE A 103 -1.34 23.59 2.90
C ILE A 103 -1.66 22.13 2.61
N LYS A 104 -1.46 21.26 3.60
CA LYS A 104 -1.66 19.82 3.51
C LYS A 104 -2.39 19.31 4.74
N ASN A 105 -3.02 18.14 4.62
CA ASN A 105 -3.69 17.48 5.75
C ASN A 105 -2.76 17.30 6.95
N ILE A 106 -1.48 16.99 6.71
CA ILE A 106 -0.42 16.83 7.72
C ILE A 106 -0.19 18.05 8.62
N ASP A 107 -0.61 19.23 8.19
CA ASP A 107 -0.46 20.44 8.99
C ASP A 107 -1.51 20.50 10.11
N CYS A 108 -2.64 19.81 9.95
CA CYS A 108 -3.80 19.90 10.82
C CYS A 108 -3.71 18.89 11.97
N ASP A 109 -4.40 19.17 13.07
CA ASP A 109 -4.46 18.25 14.20
C ASP A 109 -5.23 16.97 13.87
N ALA A 110 -5.07 15.91 14.67
CA ALA A 110 -5.84 14.68 14.47
C ALA A 110 -7.35 14.94 14.54
N GLY A 111 -8.12 14.21 13.72
CA GLY A 111 -9.55 14.46 13.52
C GLY A 111 -9.86 15.64 12.58
N LEU A 112 -8.84 16.31 12.04
CA LEU A 112 -8.98 17.39 11.07
C LEU A 112 -8.31 17.06 9.73
N TYR A 113 -8.73 17.76 8.67
CA TYR A 113 -8.12 17.71 7.34
C TYR A 113 -8.03 19.13 6.75
N CYS A 114 -7.24 19.30 5.69
CA CYS A 114 -7.03 20.60 5.07
C CYS A 114 -8.00 20.83 3.92
N PHE A 115 -8.98 21.72 4.12
CA PHE A 115 -9.98 22.08 3.12
C PHE A 115 -9.94 23.58 2.81
N LEU A 116 -9.81 23.93 1.53
CA LEU A 116 -9.72 25.34 1.08
C LEU A 116 -8.69 26.14 1.91
N LYS A 117 -7.52 25.52 2.16
CA LYS A 117 -6.42 26.06 2.97
C LYS A 117 -6.74 26.29 4.44
N LYS A 118 -7.81 25.71 4.98
CA LYS A 118 -8.17 25.77 6.41
C LYS A 118 -8.31 24.38 7.00
N CYS A 119 -7.82 24.18 8.22
CA CYS A 119 -8.09 22.94 8.95
C CYS A 119 -9.57 22.86 9.30
N LYS A 120 -10.22 21.78 8.88
CA LYS A 120 -11.63 21.49 9.14
C LYS A 120 -11.77 20.14 9.81
N LYS A 121 -12.82 19.98 10.62
CA LYS A 121 -13.17 18.69 11.21
C LYS A 121 -13.52 17.66 10.14
N GLN A 122 -13.04 16.43 10.32
CA GLN A 122 -13.44 15.30 9.49
C GLN A 122 -14.94 15.01 9.64
N LEU A 123 -15.54 14.68 8.50
CA LEU A 123 -16.95 14.39 8.32
C LEU A 123 -17.30 12.99 8.86
N GLN A 124 -18.40 12.92 9.59
CA GLN A 124 -18.98 11.72 10.13
C GLN A 124 -19.65 10.89 9.03
N PHE A 125 -20.02 9.67 9.38
CA PHE A 125 -20.86 8.81 8.53
C PHE A 125 -22.11 9.54 8.01
N GLY A 126 -22.39 9.40 6.72
CA GLY A 126 -23.55 9.96 6.02
C GLY A 126 -23.40 11.41 5.55
N GLU A 127 -22.39 12.15 6.02
CA GLU A 127 -22.14 13.53 5.62
C GLU A 127 -21.53 13.64 4.21
N GLU A 128 -21.71 14.79 3.57
CA GLU A 128 -21.29 15.02 2.19
C GLU A 128 -19.79 15.26 2.04
N CYS A 129 -19.12 14.40 1.25
CA CYS A 129 -17.67 14.42 1.03
C CYS A 129 -17.32 14.58 -0.46
N GLN A 130 -16.06 14.91 -0.73
CA GLN A 130 -15.47 14.92 -2.07
C GLN A 130 -14.32 13.91 -2.21
N GLN A 131 -13.64 13.60 -1.11
CA GLN A 131 -12.51 12.68 -1.07
C GLN A 131 -12.46 11.94 0.26
N ASP A 132 -11.73 10.83 0.28
CA ASP A 132 -11.61 9.93 1.43
C ASP A 132 -11.20 10.67 2.71
N GLU A 133 -10.24 11.60 2.62
CA GLU A 133 -9.68 12.32 3.77
C GLU A 133 -10.65 13.33 4.40
N ASP A 134 -11.72 13.71 3.68
CA ASP A 134 -12.77 14.54 4.26
C ASP A 134 -13.50 13.78 5.36
N CYS A 135 -13.65 12.47 5.20
CA CYS A 135 -14.33 11.59 6.15
C CYS A 135 -13.41 11.21 7.32
N GLN A 136 -14.01 10.82 8.45
CA GLN A 136 -13.30 10.20 9.58
C GLN A 136 -12.47 8.99 9.12
N ASN A 137 -11.43 8.65 9.87
CA ASN A 137 -10.45 7.64 9.44
C ASN A 137 -11.05 6.25 9.18
N ASN A 138 -12.15 5.90 9.86
CA ASN A 138 -12.90 4.65 9.65
C ASN A 138 -13.97 4.74 8.53
N CYS A 139 -14.06 5.87 7.83
CA CYS A 139 -14.99 6.12 6.72
C CYS A 139 -14.27 6.46 5.42
N VAL A 140 -14.88 6.12 4.29
CA VAL A 140 -14.44 6.37 2.93
C VAL A 140 -15.47 7.24 2.21
N CYS A 141 -15.05 8.05 1.24
CA CYS A 141 -16.01 8.82 0.46
C CYS A 141 -16.58 7.97 -0.67
N ASN A 142 -17.89 7.71 -0.65
CA ASN A 142 -18.62 6.92 -1.63
C ASN A 142 -19.90 7.63 -2.05
N VAL A 143 -20.06 7.89 -3.35
CA VAL A 143 -21.22 8.61 -3.93
C VAL A 143 -21.47 9.92 -3.18
N LYS A 144 -20.38 10.67 -2.97
CA LYS A 144 -20.34 11.94 -2.20
C LYS A 144 -20.80 11.84 -0.75
N LYS A 145 -20.86 10.64 -0.15
CA LYS A 145 -21.17 10.47 1.28
C LYS A 145 -20.12 9.65 1.99
N CYS A 146 -19.84 10.00 3.24
CA CYS A 146 -18.96 9.20 4.08
C CYS A 146 -19.64 7.89 4.47
N MET A 147 -19.06 6.76 4.05
CA MET A 147 -19.53 5.41 4.36
C MET A 147 -18.44 4.64 5.10
N TYR A 148 -18.77 3.64 5.92
CA TYR A 148 -17.73 2.81 6.53
C TYR A 148 -16.95 2.02 5.48
N TYR A 149 -15.66 1.83 5.73
CA TYR A 149 -14.85 0.95 4.89
C TYR A 149 -15.43 -0.46 4.84
N TYR A 150 -15.46 -1.03 3.63
CA TYR A 150 -15.79 -2.40 3.33
C TYR A 150 -17.09 -2.86 4.02
N SER A 151 -18.13 -2.02 3.96
CA SER A 151 -19.38 -2.21 4.71
C SER A 151 -20.62 -2.32 3.83
N LEU A 152 -20.56 -1.86 2.58
CA LEU A 152 -21.70 -1.87 1.69
C LEU A 152 -21.95 -3.26 1.11
N ASP A 153 -23.19 -3.71 1.22
CA ASP A 153 -23.67 -4.95 0.63
C ASP A 153 -23.69 -4.89 -0.90
N ASN A 154 -23.82 -6.07 -1.52
CA ASN A 154 -23.98 -6.17 -2.97
C ASN A 154 -25.23 -5.41 -3.46
N GLN A 155 -25.15 -4.90 -4.69
CA GLN A 155 -26.16 -4.07 -5.37
C GLN A 155 -26.34 -2.64 -4.83
N ILE A 156 -25.63 -2.26 -3.77
CA ILE A 156 -25.61 -0.87 -3.31
C ILE A 156 -24.74 -0.03 -4.24
N GLU A 157 -25.19 1.19 -4.54
CA GLU A 157 -24.46 2.12 -5.41
C GLU A 157 -23.11 2.51 -4.80
N ALA A 158 -22.06 2.43 -5.62
CA ALA A 158 -20.71 2.72 -5.19
C ALA A 158 -19.83 3.21 -6.35
N ASP A 159 -18.98 4.19 -6.05
CA ASP A 159 -17.92 4.73 -6.90
C ASP A 159 -16.52 4.57 -6.27
N ASN A 160 -16.45 4.02 -5.05
CA ASN A 160 -15.23 3.73 -4.33
C ASN A 160 -15.22 2.28 -3.85
N GLU A 161 -14.31 1.46 -4.39
CA GLU A 161 -14.28 0.03 -4.13
C GLU A 161 -14.11 -0.31 -2.66
N LYS A 162 -13.45 0.58 -1.90
CA LYS A 162 -13.21 0.38 -0.47
C LYS A 162 -14.46 0.61 0.37
N ALA A 163 -15.58 1.04 -0.21
CA ALA A 163 -16.87 1.08 0.49
C ALA A 163 -17.56 -0.29 0.47
N CYS A 164 -17.32 -1.09 -0.57
CA CYS A 164 -17.97 -2.39 -0.77
C CYS A 164 -17.35 -3.47 0.12
N ALA A 165 -18.17 -4.30 0.75
CA ALA A 165 -17.70 -5.40 1.61
C ALA A 165 -16.73 -6.37 0.90
N SER A 166 -16.87 -6.50 -0.41
CA SER A 166 -16.01 -7.31 -1.27
C SER A 166 -14.75 -6.59 -1.79
N GLY A 167 -14.63 -5.28 -1.60
CA GLY A 167 -13.63 -4.47 -2.30
C GLY A 167 -13.83 -4.40 -3.82
N TYR A 168 -15.03 -4.72 -4.34
CA TYR A 168 -15.28 -4.86 -5.78
C TYR A 168 -16.55 -4.12 -6.23
N ILE A 169 -16.40 -3.31 -7.28
CA ILE A 169 -17.48 -2.59 -7.96
C ILE A 169 -17.60 -3.06 -9.39
N LYS A 170 -18.84 -3.27 -9.84
CA LYS A 170 -19.19 -3.44 -11.24
C LYS A 170 -20.52 -2.75 -11.51
N ASP A 171 -20.58 -2.02 -12.63
CA ASP A 171 -21.75 -1.23 -13.04
C ASP A 171 -22.19 -0.22 -11.95
N ASN A 172 -21.22 0.50 -11.36
CA ASN A 172 -21.40 1.48 -10.26
C ASN A 172 -22.12 0.92 -9.02
N LYS A 173 -22.02 -0.39 -8.80
CA LYS A 173 -22.59 -1.05 -7.63
C LYS A 173 -21.58 -2.00 -7.02
N CYS A 174 -21.64 -2.14 -5.71
CA CYS A 174 -20.95 -3.21 -5.01
C CYS A 174 -21.41 -4.55 -5.55
N GLN A 175 -20.46 -5.44 -5.83
CA GLN A 175 -20.74 -6.79 -6.28
C GLN A 175 -19.85 -7.78 -5.55
N LYS A 176 -20.21 -9.06 -5.57
CA LYS A 176 -19.32 -10.11 -5.10
C LYS A 176 -18.02 -10.07 -5.91
N GLY A 177 -16.88 -10.10 -5.23
CA GLY A 177 -15.56 -10.15 -5.88
C GLY A 177 -15.46 -11.36 -6.80
N LEU A 178 -14.83 -11.17 -7.96
CA LEU A 178 -14.52 -12.28 -8.85
C LEU A 178 -13.42 -13.14 -8.25
N GLN A 179 -13.41 -14.42 -8.56
CA GLN A 179 -12.39 -15.36 -8.12
C GLN A 179 -11.48 -15.69 -9.29
N SER A 180 -10.18 -15.88 -9.08
CA SER A 180 -9.38 -16.40 -10.19
C SER A 180 -9.70 -17.87 -10.41
N LYS A 181 -9.92 -18.24 -11.67
CA LYS A 181 -10.44 -19.55 -12.08
C LYS A 181 -9.66 -20.74 -11.54
N ASP A 182 -8.33 -20.62 -11.51
CA ASP A 182 -7.48 -21.66 -10.97
C ASP A 182 -7.23 -21.45 -9.49
N ILE A 183 -7.32 -22.55 -8.73
CA ILE A 183 -7.06 -22.58 -7.30
C ILE A 183 -5.56 -22.64 -6.95
N ILE A 184 -4.69 -22.92 -7.93
CA ILE A 184 -3.25 -23.01 -7.71
C ILE A 184 -2.69 -21.59 -7.58
N ARG A 185 -2.11 -21.29 -6.41
CA ARG A 185 -1.52 -19.99 -6.07
C ARG A 185 -0.08 -20.15 -5.56
N PRO A 186 0.85 -19.24 -5.94
CA PRO A 186 0.67 -18.18 -6.94
C PRO A 186 0.59 -18.75 -8.36
N LYS A 187 -0.31 -18.22 -9.22
CA LYS A 187 -0.52 -18.72 -10.60
C LYS A 187 0.44 -18.07 -11.59
N PRO A 188 1.37 -18.79 -12.22
CA PRO A 188 2.23 -18.22 -13.25
C PRO A 188 1.44 -17.76 -14.47
N CYS A 189 1.89 -16.68 -15.11
CA CYS A 189 1.29 -16.13 -16.33
C CYS A 189 2.37 -15.57 -17.26
N GLN A 190 2.06 -15.40 -18.55
CA GLN A 190 2.85 -14.67 -19.54
C GLN A 190 2.14 -13.39 -19.99
N GLN A 191 0.82 -13.40 -19.94
CA GLN A 191 -0.06 -12.30 -20.33
C GLN A 191 -1.32 -12.29 -19.45
N ASP A 192 -2.05 -11.18 -19.47
CA ASP A 192 -3.26 -11.03 -18.64
C ASP A 192 -4.34 -12.06 -18.99
N LEU A 193 -4.40 -12.50 -20.25
CA LEU A 193 -5.33 -13.55 -20.69
C LEU A 193 -5.12 -14.89 -19.97
N ASP A 194 -3.94 -15.13 -19.38
CA ASP A 194 -3.71 -16.31 -18.58
C ASP A 194 -4.34 -16.20 -17.20
N CYS A 195 -4.89 -15.04 -16.82
CA CYS A 195 -5.38 -14.73 -15.48
C CYS A 195 -6.90 -14.61 -15.42
N GLU A 196 -7.60 -15.63 -15.94
CA GLU A 196 -9.07 -15.67 -15.97
C GLU A 196 -9.72 -15.49 -14.59
N LEU A 197 -10.68 -14.59 -14.55
CA LEU A 197 -11.55 -14.31 -13.41
C LEU A 197 -12.95 -14.85 -13.68
N VAL A 198 -13.51 -15.55 -12.71
CA VAL A 198 -14.83 -16.17 -12.76
C VAL A 198 -15.76 -15.59 -11.71
N ASP A 199 -17.06 -15.60 -12.01
CA ASP A 199 -18.09 -15.39 -11.01
C ASP A 199 -18.31 -16.63 -10.14
N ASP A 200 -19.27 -16.54 -9.23
CA ASP A 200 -19.66 -17.62 -8.32
C ASP A 200 -20.27 -18.85 -9.01
N LYS A 201 -20.61 -18.73 -10.30
CA LYS A 201 -21.09 -19.83 -11.15
C LYS A 201 -19.97 -20.42 -12.02
N GLY A 202 -18.73 -19.95 -11.85
CA GLY A 202 -17.57 -20.40 -12.62
C GLY A 202 -17.53 -19.84 -14.05
N LYS A 203 -18.39 -18.85 -14.39
CA LYS A 203 -18.37 -18.23 -15.71
C LYS A 203 -17.30 -17.15 -15.75
N VAL A 204 -16.49 -17.15 -16.81
CA VAL A 204 -15.45 -16.13 -17.02
C VAL A 204 -16.09 -14.75 -17.22
N GLN A 205 -15.65 -13.79 -16.41
CA GLN A 205 -16.11 -12.39 -16.42
C GLN A 205 -15.01 -11.41 -16.83
N GLY A 206 -13.76 -11.86 -16.90
CA GLY A 206 -12.63 -11.02 -17.29
C GLY A 206 -11.29 -11.65 -16.91
N TYR A 207 -10.28 -10.80 -16.76
CA TYR A 207 -8.91 -11.19 -16.49
C TYR A 207 -8.28 -10.27 -15.44
N SER A 208 -7.49 -10.81 -14.51
CA SER A 208 -6.63 -10.00 -13.65
C SER A 208 -5.30 -9.68 -14.33
N GLU A 209 -4.54 -8.75 -13.75
CA GLU A 209 -3.25 -8.36 -14.30
C GLU A 209 -2.20 -9.44 -14.04
N CYS A 210 -1.45 -9.82 -15.07
CA CYS A 210 -0.26 -10.63 -14.96
C CYS A 210 0.92 -9.76 -14.50
N GLN A 211 1.33 -9.82 -13.24
CA GLN A 211 2.33 -8.91 -12.68
C GLN A 211 3.68 -9.61 -12.51
N CYS A 212 4.78 -8.93 -12.82
CA CYS A 212 6.11 -9.48 -12.60
C CYS A 212 6.35 -9.66 -11.10
N GLY A 213 6.63 -10.90 -10.68
CA GLY A 213 6.95 -11.22 -9.31
C GLY A 213 8.38 -10.78 -8.95
N TYR A 214 8.59 -10.52 -7.67
CA TYR A 214 9.93 -10.36 -7.10
C TYR A 214 10.49 -11.74 -6.77
N ASN A 215 10.86 -12.55 -7.78
CA ASN A 215 11.26 -13.95 -7.58
C ASN A 215 12.25 -14.48 -8.64
N PRO A 216 12.99 -15.58 -8.35
CA PRO A 216 13.89 -16.31 -9.27
C PRO A 216 13.31 -16.59 -10.63
N GLY A 217 13.91 -15.98 -11.64
CA GLY A 217 13.65 -16.30 -13.04
C GLY A 217 12.71 -15.33 -13.76
N SER A 218 12.40 -14.16 -13.19
CA SER A 218 11.44 -13.20 -13.79
C SER A 218 10.02 -13.73 -13.97
N PHE A 219 9.57 -14.69 -13.15
CA PHE A 219 8.23 -15.22 -13.37
C PHE A 219 7.19 -14.13 -13.03
N SER A 220 6.20 -13.98 -13.90
CA SER A 220 5.02 -13.20 -13.56
C SER A 220 3.93 -14.11 -13.07
N TYR A 221 3.10 -13.56 -12.18
CA TYR A 221 1.99 -14.24 -11.58
C TYR A 221 0.73 -13.38 -11.71
N CYS A 222 -0.42 -14.05 -11.77
CA CYS A 222 -1.70 -13.35 -11.77
C CYS A 222 -1.90 -12.61 -10.45
N LYS A 223 -2.31 -11.34 -10.54
CA LYS A 223 -2.80 -10.56 -9.41
C LYS A 223 -3.96 -11.32 -8.76
N VAL A 224 -3.95 -11.37 -7.43
CA VAL A 224 -5.03 -11.95 -6.63
C VAL A 224 -6.33 -11.20 -6.90
N ALA A 225 -7.41 -11.95 -7.08
CA ALA A 225 -8.73 -11.41 -7.34
C ALA A 225 -9.45 -11.04 -6.05
N GLU A 226 -10.38 -10.08 -6.12
CA GLU A 226 -11.09 -9.54 -4.95
C GLU A 226 -11.98 -10.59 -4.24
N GLY A 227 -12.34 -11.68 -4.91
CA GLY A 227 -13.08 -12.82 -4.35
C GLY A 227 -12.20 -14.02 -3.94
N ASP A 228 -10.89 -13.94 -4.14
CA ASP A 228 -9.96 -15.01 -3.71
C ASP A 228 -9.84 -15.03 -2.17
N PRO A 229 -9.72 -16.21 -1.53
CA PRO A 229 -9.59 -16.31 -0.08
C PRO A 229 -8.44 -15.47 0.51
N GLU A 230 -7.32 -15.36 -0.20
CA GLU A 230 -6.16 -14.57 0.23
C GLU A 230 -6.46 -13.06 0.26
N TYR A 231 -7.28 -12.57 -0.68
CA TYR A 231 -7.71 -11.19 -0.68
C TYR A 231 -8.71 -10.91 0.44
N LEU A 232 -9.63 -11.83 0.69
CA LEU A 232 -10.60 -11.69 1.78
C LEU A 232 -9.92 -11.72 3.16
N ASP A 233 -8.92 -12.59 3.36
CA ASP A 233 -8.07 -12.58 4.57
C ASP A 233 -7.39 -11.22 4.77
N MET A 234 -6.84 -10.67 3.68
CA MET A 234 -6.19 -9.36 3.69
C MET A 234 -7.18 -8.22 3.98
N LEU A 235 -8.38 -8.23 3.39
CA LEU A 235 -9.43 -7.24 3.68
C LEU A 235 -9.84 -7.25 5.15
N ASN A 236 -10.01 -8.43 5.75
CA ASN A 236 -10.35 -8.55 7.17
C ASN A 236 -9.28 -7.89 8.06
N LYS A 237 -8.00 -8.05 7.72
CA LYS A 237 -6.90 -7.36 8.43
C LYS A 237 -6.97 -5.84 8.24
N PHE A 238 -7.24 -5.36 7.02
CA PHE A 238 -7.39 -3.92 6.75
C PHE A 238 -8.57 -3.30 7.49
N GLN A 239 -9.71 -3.98 7.56
CA GLN A 239 -10.87 -3.51 8.34
C GLN A 239 -10.50 -3.30 9.81
N PHE A 240 -9.77 -4.24 10.41
CA PHE A 240 -9.29 -4.12 11.78
C PHE A 240 -8.41 -2.87 11.97
N ILE A 241 -7.41 -2.66 11.10
CA ILE A 241 -6.54 -1.47 11.13
C ILE A 241 -7.34 -0.17 11.00
N LEU A 242 -8.30 -0.12 10.09
CA LEU A 242 -9.12 1.06 9.85
C LEU A 242 -10.05 1.38 11.03
N TYR A 243 -10.45 0.35 11.77
CA TYR A 243 -11.21 0.49 13.01
C TYR A 243 -10.34 1.00 14.16
N THR A 244 -9.10 0.53 14.30
CA THR A 244 -8.18 0.95 15.37
C THR A 244 -7.60 2.35 15.13
N ASN A 245 -7.39 2.73 13.87
CA ASN A 245 -6.83 4.02 13.46
C ASN A 245 -7.79 5.22 13.53
N PHE A 246 -8.97 5.07 14.12
CA PHE A 246 -9.98 6.11 14.12
C PHE A 246 -9.51 7.43 14.77
N ASN A 247 -8.60 7.36 15.74
CA ASN A 247 -8.01 8.52 16.44
C ASN A 247 -6.72 9.04 15.81
N CYS A 248 -6.22 8.39 14.78
CA CYS A 248 -4.92 8.72 14.24
C CYS A 248 -5.00 9.92 13.30
N HIS A 249 -3.85 10.52 12.97
CA HIS A 249 -3.84 11.58 11.97
C HIS A 249 -4.37 11.03 10.62
N THR A 250 -5.14 11.82 9.85
CA THR A 250 -5.77 11.36 8.59
C THR A 250 -4.77 10.82 7.56
N SER A 251 -3.55 11.37 7.53
CA SER A 251 -2.45 10.87 6.69
C SER A 251 -1.88 9.50 7.12
N LEU A 252 -2.25 9.02 8.31
CA LEU A 252 -1.87 7.71 8.85
C LEU A 252 -3.02 6.71 8.83
N ARG A 253 -4.16 7.00 8.20
CA ARG A 253 -5.35 6.13 8.25
C ARG A 253 -5.11 4.67 7.83
N TYR A 254 -4.20 4.45 6.88
CA TYR A 254 -3.80 3.13 6.38
C TYR A 254 -2.43 2.70 6.89
N GLY A 255 -1.87 3.37 7.89
CA GLY A 255 -0.56 3.06 8.44
C GLY A 255 -0.66 2.87 9.95
N PRO A 256 0.36 2.34 10.60
CA PRO A 256 0.38 2.34 12.03
C PRO A 256 0.60 3.77 12.50
N CYS A 257 -0.33 4.31 13.27
CA CYS A 257 0.03 5.36 14.21
C CYS A 257 0.80 4.71 15.36
N LYS A 258 1.82 5.40 15.89
CA LYS A 258 2.68 4.90 16.97
C LYS A 258 1.97 4.43 18.26
N HIS A 259 0.66 4.63 18.35
CA HIS A 259 -0.19 4.16 19.44
C HIS A 259 -0.83 2.78 19.24
N ILE A 260 -0.64 2.16 18.08
CA ILE A 260 -1.06 0.78 17.84
C ILE A 260 -0.11 -0.14 18.60
N TYR A 261 -0.65 -1.10 19.38
CA TYR A 261 0.13 -2.04 20.16
C TYR A 261 1.07 -2.84 19.22
N ASP A 262 2.22 -3.30 19.73
CA ASP A 262 3.27 -3.92 18.91
C ASP A 262 2.75 -5.13 18.10
N ASP A 263 1.77 -5.86 18.61
CA ASP A 263 1.10 -6.99 17.94
C ASP A 263 0.29 -6.54 16.71
N GLU A 264 -0.42 -5.43 16.82
CA GLU A 264 -1.26 -4.89 15.75
C GLU A 264 -0.43 -4.14 14.70
N TYR A 265 0.71 -3.57 15.10
CA TYR A 265 1.76 -3.10 14.19
C TYR A 265 2.31 -4.27 13.36
N ASN A 266 2.57 -5.42 13.99
CA ASN A 266 3.02 -6.63 13.30
C ASN A 266 1.94 -7.18 12.35
N ASP A 267 0.67 -7.20 12.76
CA ASP A 267 -0.44 -7.60 11.89
C ASP A 267 -0.62 -6.65 10.70
N TYR A 268 -0.44 -5.35 10.93
CA TYR A 268 -0.39 -4.34 9.87
C TYR A 268 0.71 -4.62 8.85
N HIS A 269 1.95 -4.85 9.31
CA HIS A 269 3.05 -5.13 8.40
C HIS A 269 2.90 -6.48 7.72
N ALA A 270 2.35 -7.49 8.38
CA ALA A 270 2.02 -8.77 7.75
C ALA A 270 0.94 -8.60 6.66
N ALA A 271 -0.09 -7.80 6.91
CA ALA A 271 -1.12 -7.47 5.92
C ALA A 271 -0.54 -6.67 4.74
N LEU A 272 0.30 -5.67 5.02
CA LEU A 272 0.97 -4.85 4.03
C LEU A 272 1.94 -5.68 3.20
N GLN A 273 2.71 -6.58 3.82
CA GLN A 273 3.64 -7.47 3.14
C GLN A 273 2.89 -8.45 2.22
N LYS A 274 1.78 -9.05 2.70
CA LYS A 274 0.89 -9.85 1.86
C LYS A 274 0.35 -9.00 0.71
N TYR A 275 -0.19 -7.82 0.99
CA TYR A 275 -0.73 -6.90 -0.02
C TYR A 275 0.34 -6.54 -1.07
N GLN A 276 1.57 -6.23 -0.67
CA GLN A 276 2.68 -5.89 -1.56
C GLN A 276 3.15 -7.08 -2.40
N GLN A 277 3.13 -8.30 -1.82
CA GLN A 277 3.38 -9.54 -2.56
C GLN A 277 2.31 -9.78 -3.64
N PHE A 278 1.07 -9.34 -3.41
CA PHE A 278 -0.06 -9.56 -4.30
C PHE A 278 -0.37 -8.39 -5.25
N ASN A 279 0.15 -7.19 -4.99
CA ASN A 279 -0.10 -5.97 -5.76
C ASN A 279 1.19 -5.20 -6.06
N SER A 280 1.72 -5.35 -7.28
CA SER A 280 2.88 -4.58 -7.78
C SER A 280 2.63 -3.07 -7.95
N LYS A 281 1.40 -2.59 -7.70
CA LYS A 281 0.99 -1.18 -7.89
C LYS A 281 1.43 -0.26 -6.75
N TYR A 282 1.76 -0.79 -5.57
CA TYR A 282 2.32 -0.01 -4.47
C TYR A 282 3.83 0.17 -4.65
N LYS A 283 4.21 1.17 -5.45
CA LYS A 283 5.55 1.75 -5.35
C LYS A 283 5.61 2.55 -4.05
N PRO A 284 6.51 2.27 -3.09
CA PRO A 284 6.89 3.29 -2.12
C PRO A 284 7.28 4.55 -2.90
N ARG A 285 6.82 5.71 -2.43
CA ARG A 285 6.96 7.01 -3.12
C ARG A 285 8.38 7.17 -3.68
N ALA A 286 8.54 6.94 -4.98
CA ALA A 286 9.77 7.24 -5.69
C ALA A 286 9.89 8.76 -5.76
N ILE A 287 10.89 9.28 -5.08
CA ILE A 287 11.36 10.66 -5.20
C ILE A 287 11.69 10.93 -6.68
N LYS A 288 11.25 12.10 -7.16
CA LYS A 288 11.43 12.69 -8.49
C LYS A 288 12.62 12.14 -9.31
N LEU A 289 12.32 11.56 -10.47
CA LEU A 289 13.29 11.35 -11.55
C LEU A 289 13.68 12.71 -12.15
N ILE A 290 14.91 13.17 -11.89
CA ILE A 290 15.54 14.21 -12.72
C ILE A 290 16.20 13.50 -13.90
N ARG A 291 15.80 13.90 -15.10
CA ARG A 291 16.32 13.44 -16.38
C ARG A 291 17.71 14.08 -16.57
N ILE A 292 18.79 13.32 -16.42
CA ILE A 292 20.10 13.74 -16.93
C ILE A 292 20.20 13.21 -18.36
N ILE A 293 20.22 14.15 -19.30
CA ILE A 293 20.54 13.90 -20.70
C ILE A 293 22.07 13.76 -20.75
N ASN A 294 22.56 12.61 -21.19
CA ASN A 294 23.98 12.38 -21.41
C ASN A 294 24.47 13.20 -22.61
N GLY A 295 25.65 13.79 -22.47
CA GLY A 295 26.59 13.99 -23.58
C GLY A 295 27.33 12.69 -23.89
#